data_AF-A0A0F9HWA9-F1
#
_entry.id   AF-A0A0F9HWA9-F1
#
_cell.length_a   1.000
_cell.length_b   1.000
_cell.length_c   1.000
_cell.angle_alpha   90.00
_cell.angle_beta   90.00
_cell.angle_gamma   90.00
#
_symmetry.space_group_name_H-M   'P 1'
#
loop_
_entity.id
_entity.type
_entity.pdbx_description
1 polymer ?
#
loop_
_entity_poly.entity_id
_entity_poly.type
_entity_poly.pdbx_seq_one_letter_code
_entity_poly.pdbx_strand_id
1 'polypeptide(L)'
;MPNLGDITHCKKLGHKGRNYYIWHACIDCGKEQWVLRAHGLPLFNRCRNCAAQESSKRRNIIIKKGPANKGWKGGKYYNMGYIFVHSLVDDFFSPMAYSNGYILEHRLVMAKHLNRCLLSWEIVHHKNGIKDDNRIENLELIRGRGRHNTQMQRQITQLEKQVAILQKRVTLLEADNIALREAVTVPLTRKDLYGRVKLIE
;
A
#
# COMPACT_ATOMS: atom_id res chain seq x y z
N MET A 1 -1.76 30.68 -15.47
CA MET A 1 -1.66 29.63 -16.49
C MET A 1 -0.53 30.01 -17.45
N PRO A 2 0.28 29.06 -17.94
CA PRO A 2 1.30 29.37 -18.94
C PRO A 2 0.68 29.84 -20.26
N ASN A 3 1.40 30.67 -21.00
CA ASN A 3 1.04 31.10 -22.35
C ASN A 3 1.61 30.14 -23.39
N LEU A 4 0.99 30.10 -24.58
CA LEU A 4 1.52 29.32 -25.70
C LEU A 4 2.94 29.80 -26.05
N GLY A 5 3.86 28.84 -26.15
CA GLY A 5 5.28 29.10 -26.38
C GLY A 5 6.12 29.26 -25.10
N ASP A 6 5.50 29.31 -23.91
CA ASP A 6 6.26 29.35 -22.65
C ASP A 6 7.20 28.16 -22.56
N ILE A 7 8.42 28.38 -22.06
CA ILE A 7 9.45 27.35 -21.91
C ILE A 7 9.74 27.12 -20.43
N THR A 8 9.78 25.84 -20.03
CA THR A 8 10.13 25.46 -18.66
C THR A 8 11.12 24.31 -18.63
N HIS A 9 11.95 24.29 -17.59
CA HIS A 9 12.89 23.19 -17.36
C HIS A 9 12.17 21.99 -16.73
N CYS A 10 12.52 20.77 -17.14
CA CYS A 10 11.89 19.52 -16.66
C CYS A 10 11.73 19.41 -15.13
N LYS A 11 12.70 19.91 -14.35
CA LYS A 11 12.66 19.91 -12.88
C LYS A 11 11.47 20.71 -12.31
N LYS A 12 11.03 21.79 -12.97
CA LYS A 12 9.86 22.58 -12.54
C LYS A 12 8.54 21.81 -12.73
N LEU A 13 8.52 20.81 -13.59
CA LEU A 13 7.38 19.93 -13.85
C LEU A 13 7.43 18.64 -13.01
N GLY A 14 8.40 18.49 -12.11
CA GLY A 14 8.62 17.26 -11.34
C GLY A 14 9.22 16.11 -12.18
N HIS A 15 9.72 16.37 -13.37
CA HIS A 15 10.39 15.37 -14.21
C HIS A 15 11.89 15.28 -13.89
N LYS A 16 12.45 14.07 -14.00
CA LYS A 16 13.91 13.84 -13.93
C LYS A 16 14.56 14.14 -15.28
N GLY A 17 15.78 14.70 -15.28
CA GLY A 17 16.58 14.92 -16.49
C GLY A 17 17.06 16.36 -16.68
N ARG A 18 17.37 16.70 -17.93
CA ARG A 18 17.91 18.01 -18.38
C ARG A 18 17.14 18.64 -19.55
N ASN A 19 15.98 18.08 -19.89
CA ASN A 19 15.20 18.51 -21.04
C ASN A 19 14.38 19.78 -20.71
N TYR A 20 14.09 20.55 -21.75
CA TYR A 20 13.14 21.66 -21.67
C TYR A 20 11.82 21.25 -22.30
N TYR A 21 10.75 21.86 -21.82
CA TYR A 21 9.40 21.69 -22.32
C TYR A 21 8.87 23.04 -22.78
N ILE A 22 8.02 23.02 -23.81
CA ILE A 22 7.32 24.18 -24.35
C ILE A 22 5.81 23.97 -24.19
N TRP A 23 5.10 25.00 -23.74
CA TRP A 23 3.64 24.97 -23.65
C TRP A 23 3.06 25.10 -25.06
N HIS A 24 2.31 24.10 -25.52
CA HIS A 24 1.87 24.00 -26.91
C HIS A 24 0.43 23.47 -27.00
N ALA A 25 -0.34 23.98 -27.96
CA ALA A 25 -1.70 23.55 -28.26
C ALA A 25 -1.72 22.49 -29.38
N CYS A 26 -2.42 21.39 -29.15
CA CYS A 26 -2.64 20.39 -30.20
C CYS A 26 -3.31 21.00 -31.43
N ILE A 27 -2.74 20.78 -32.63
CA ILE A 27 -3.28 21.35 -33.88
C ILE A 27 -4.67 20.83 -34.29
N ASP A 28 -5.14 19.73 -33.70
CA ASP A 28 -6.45 19.12 -34.03
C ASP A 28 -7.54 19.47 -33.03
N CYS A 29 -7.24 19.39 -31.72
CA CYS A 29 -8.23 19.54 -30.66
C CYS A 29 -8.01 20.75 -29.75
N GLY A 30 -6.98 21.55 -30.01
CA GLY A 30 -6.65 22.74 -29.21
C GLY A 30 -6.13 22.44 -27.79
N LYS A 31 -6.04 21.17 -27.37
CA LYS A 31 -5.59 20.82 -26.02
C LYS A 31 -4.17 21.32 -25.77
N GLU A 32 -4.05 22.23 -24.80
CA GLU A 32 -2.78 22.77 -24.34
C GLU A 32 -2.07 21.83 -23.36
N GLN A 33 -0.76 21.68 -23.52
CA GLN A 33 0.08 20.86 -22.63
C GLN A 33 1.56 21.23 -22.74
N TRP A 34 2.34 20.83 -21.73
CA TRP A 34 3.80 20.81 -21.82
C TRP A 34 4.25 19.70 -22.77
N VAL A 35 4.93 20.07 -23.85
CA VAL A 35 5.52 19.15 -24.84
C VAL A 35 7.04 19.26 -24.78
N LEU A 36 7.75 18.15 -24.98
CA LEU A 36 9.22 18.19 -25.03
C LEU A 36 9.68 19.17 -26.12
N ARG A 37 10.64 20.03 -25.81
CA ARG A 37 11.22 20.99 -26.75
C ARG A 37 12.45 20.40 -27.43
N ALA A 38 12.48 20.42 -28.76
CA ALA A 38 13.62 20.02 -29.59
C ALA A 38 13.89 21.11 -30.63
N HIS A 39 15.13 21.55 -30.77
CA HIS A 39 15.54 22.59 -31.74
C HIS A 39 14.66 23.86 -31.74
N GLY A 40 14.20 24.31 -30.56
CA GLY A 40 13.34 25.50 -30.47
C GLY A 40 11.85 25.23 -30.59
N LEU A 41 11.45 24.04 -31.04
CA LEU A 41 10.07 23.71 -31.40
C LEU A 41 9.49 22.63 -30.47
N PRO A 42 8.15 22.53 -30.37
CA PRO A 42 7.52 21.36 -29.77
C PRO A 42 7.86 20.12 -30.60
N LEU A 43 8.36 19.08 -29.94
CA LEU A 43 8.68 17.81 -30.60
C LEU A 43 7.43 17.17 -31.24
N PHE A 44 6.25 17.43 -30.67
CA PHE A 44 4.98 16.94 -31.19
C PHE A 44 3.95 18.06 -31.30
N ASN A 45 3.38 18.25 -32.49
CA ASN A 45 2.34 19.24 -32.74
C ASN A 45 0.92 18.74 -32.39
N ARG A 46 0.76 17.43 -32.14
CA ARG A 46 -0.51 16.77 -31.79
C ARG A 46 -0.43 16.14 -30.41
N CYS A 47 -1.54 16.15 -29.67
CA CYS A 47 -1.66 15.37 -28.45
C CYS A 47 -1.66 13.86 -28.76
N ARG A 48 -1.34 13.03 -27.76
CA ARG A 48 -1.26 11.57 -27.91
C ARG A 48 -2.53 10.96 -28.52
N ASN A 49 -3.72 11.43 -28.13
CA ASN A 49 -4.98 10.91 -28.65
C ASN A 49 -5.18 11.27 -30.13
N CYS A 50 -5.00 12.54 -30.50
CA CYS A 50 -5.17 12.97 -31.88
C CYS A 50 -4.12 12.33 -32.80
N ALA A 51 -2.87 12.18 -32.35
CA ALA A 51 -1.83 11.46 -33.09
C ALA A 51 -2.21 9.98 -33.31
N ALA A 52 -2.75 9.31 -32.29
CA ALA A 52 -3.22 7.92 -32.39
C ALA A 52 -4.43 7.76 -33.31
N GLN A 53 -5.40 8.69 -33.23
CA GLN A 53 -6.56 8.72 -34.11
C GLN A 53 -6.15 8.91 -35.58
N GLU A 54 -5.30 9.91 -35.85
CA GLU A 54 -4.78 10.19 -37.20
C GLU A 54 -4.02 8.98 -37.77
N SER A 55 -3.20 8.34 -36.94
CA SER A 55 -2.49 7.11 -37.32
C SER A 55 -3.43 5.94 -37.65
N SER A 56 -4.55 5.84 -36.95
CA SER A 56 -5.56 4.79 -37.16
C SER A 56 -6.36 5.04 -38.43
N LYS A 57 -6.75 6.30 -38.69
CA LYS A 57 -7.42 6.74 -39.92
C LYS A 57 -6.57 6.44 -41.16
N ARG A 58 -5.28 6.81 -41.16
CA ARG A 58 -4.36 6.56 -42.27
C ARG A 58 -4.19 5.08 -42.61
N ARG A 59 -4.26 4.21 -41.60
CA ARG A 59 -4.13 2.75 -41.77
C ARG A 59 -5.48 2.05 -42.01
N ASN A 60 -6.58 2.80 -42.10
CA ASN A 60 -7.95 2.29 -42.18
C ASN A 60 -8.25 1.21 -41.11
N ILE A 61 -7.69 1.36 -39.91
CA ILE A 61 -7.84 0.39 -38.81
C ILE A 61 -9.07 0.77 -38.00
N ILE A 62 -10.16 0.01 -38.17
CA ILE A 62 -11.32 0.07 -37.27
C ILE A 62 -10.95 -0.71 -35.99
N ILE A 63 -10.71 0.00 -34.89
CA ILE A 63 -10.47 -0.62 -33.58
C ILE A 63 -11.82 -1.11 -33.04
N LYS A 64 -12.16 -2.37 -33.32
CA LYS A 64 -13.34 -3.02 -32.75
C LYS A 64 -13.09 -3.29 -31.25
N LYS A 65 -14.05 -2.93 -30.39
CA LYS A 65 -14.02 -3.16 -28.94
C LYS A 65 -15.18 -4.05 -28.51
N GLY A 66 -15.06 -4.68 -27.34
CA GLY A 66 -16.12 -5.51 -26.78
C GLY A 66 -16.55 -6.61 -27.77
N PRO A 67 -17.86 -6.94 -27.84
CA PRO A 67 -18.38 -7.98 -28.73
C PRO A 67 -18.06 -7.80 -30.22
N ALA A 68 -17.78 -6.56 -30.67
CA ALA A 68 -17.39 -6.33 -32.05
C ALA A 68 -15.96 -6.83 -32.36
N ASN A 69 -15.12 -7.01 -31.35
CA ASN A 69 -13.78 -7.58 -31.51
C ASN A 69 -13.86 -9.10 -31.60
N LYS A 70 -13.35 -9.71 -32.69
CA LYS A 70 -13.31 -11.17 -32.85
C LYS A 70 -12.55 -11.89 -31.73
N GLY A 71 -11.60 -11.21 -31.08
CA GLY A 71 -10.86 -11.72 -29.92
C GLY A 71 -11.60 -11.59 -28.59
N TRP A 72 -12.81 -11.02 -28.57
CA TRP A 72 -13.59 -10.84 -27.35
C TRP A 72 -14.20 -12.16 -26.88
N LYS A 73 -13.75 -12.62 -25.72
CA LYS A 73 -14.23 -13.86 -25.09
C LYS A 73 -15.18 -13.53 -23.93
N GLY A 74 -16.25 -12.78 -24.23
CA GLY A 74 -17.25 -12.38 -23.23
C GLY A 74 -16.72 -11.48 -22.12
N GLY A 75 -15.61 -10.76 -22.37
CA GLY A 75 -14.96 -9.91 -21.38
C GLY A 75 -14.10 -10.67 -20.38
N LYS A 76 -13.79 -11.94 -20.66
CA LYS A 76 -12.83 -12.70 -19.85
C LYS A 76 -11.50 -12.87 -20.57
N TYR A 77 -10.41 -12.79 -19.83
CA TYR A 77 -9.11 -13.25 -20.31
C TYR A 77 -8.33 -13.96 -19.21
N TYR A 78 -7.42 -14.83 -19.62
CA TYR A 78 -6.55 -15.58 -18.73
C TYR A 78 -5.15 -14.97 -18.72
N ASN A 79 -4.57 -14.78 -17.54
CA ASN A 79 -3.21 -14.30 -17.38
C ASN A 79 -2.59 -14.82 -16.08
N MET A 80 -1.38 -15.39 -16.16
CA MET A 80 -0.60 -15.87 -15.00
C MET A 80 -1.34 -16.85 -14.05
N GLY A 81 -2.24 -17.69 -14.58
CA GLY A 81 -3.05 -18.59 -13.74
C GLY A 81 -4.42 -18.04 -13.37
N TYR A 82 -4.68 -16.75 -13.57
CA TYR A 82 -5.89 -16.10 -13.11
C TYR A 82 -6.81 -15.71 -14.26
N ILE A 83 -8.11 -15.76 -13.98
CA ILE A 83 -9.14 -15.25 -14.87
C ILE A 83 -9.47 -13.81 -14.48
N PHE A 84 -9.45 -12.92 -15.46
CA PHE A 84 -9.85 -11.52 -15.34
C PHE A 84 -11.19 -11.34 -16.03
N VAL A 85 -12.11 -10.62 -15.38
CA VAL A 85 -13.46 -10.34 -15.88
C VAL A 85 -13.60 -8.82 -16.06
N HIS A 86 -14.04 -8.40 -17.22
CA HIS A 86 -14.29 -7.00 -17.53
C HIS A 86 -15.45 -6.49 -16.67
N SER A 87 -15.19 -5.48 -15.84
CA SER A 87 -16.21 -4.75 -15.12
C SER A 87 -16.78 -3.68 -16.04
N LEU A 88 -18.10 -3.55 -16.08
CA LEU A 88 -18.70 -2.33 -16.61
C LEU A 88 -18.43 -1.19 -15.61
N VAL A 89 -18.32 0.04 -16.12
CA VAL A 89 -17.99 1.22 -15.30
C VAL A 89 -19.07 1.46 -14.24
N ASP A 90 -20.32 1.07 -14.52
CA ASP A 90 -21.49 1.24 -13.64
C ASP A 90 -21.86 -0.02 -12.82
N ASP A 91 -20.97 -1.02 -12.77
CA ASP A 91 -21.18 -2.20 -11.92
C ASP A 91 -20.91 -1.86 -10.44
N PHE A 92 -21.67 -2.41 -9.50
CA PHE A 92 -21.47 -2.26 -8.06
C PHE A 92 -20.04 -2.66 -7.64
N PHE A 93 -19.45 -3.64 -8.34
CA PHE A 93 -18.09 -4.10 -8.10
C PHE A 93 -17.01 -3.33 -8.88
N SER A 94 -17.38 -2.30 -9.65
CA SER A 94 -16.43 -1.47 -10.41
C SER A 94 -15.31 -0.84 -9.57
N PRO A 95 -15.49 -0.49 -8.27
CA PRO A 95 -14.39 -0.01 -7.43
C PRO A 95 -13.26 -1.03 -7.23
N MET A 96 -13.52 -2.33 -7.48
CA MET A 96 -12.51 -3.38 -7.42
C MET A 96 -11.71 -3.54 -8.73
N ALA A 97 -12.11 -2.85 -9.80
CA ALA A 97 -11.46 -2.97 -11.11
C ALA A 97 -10.10 -2.28 -11.12
N TYR A 98 -9.15 -2.89 -11.85
CA TYR A 98 -7.88 -2.24 -12.17
C TYR A 98 -8.09 -1.09 -13.17
N SER A 99 -7.04 -0.30 -13.40
CA SER A 99 -7.06 0.82 -14.37
C SER A 99 -7.39 0.41 -15.81
N ASN A 100 -7.34 -0.87 -16.14
CA ASN A 100 -7.73 -1.43 -17.44
C ASN A 100 -9.21 -1.87 -17.49
N GLY A 101 -9.98 -1.71 -16.42
CA GLY A 101 -11.40 -2.07 -16.34
C GLY A 101 -11.68 -3.55 -16.01
N TYR A 102 -10.69 -4.32 -15.55
CA TYR A 102 -10.87 -5.74 -15.22
C TYR A 102 -10.75 -6.01 -13.72
N ILE A 103 -11.47 -7.02 -13.24
CA ILE A 103 -11.44 -7.54 -11.87
C ILE A 103 -10.97 -9.00 -11.93
N LEU A 104 -10.21 -9.46 -10.92
CA LEU A 104 -9.89 -10.88 -10.76
C LEU A 104 -11.17 -11.67 -10.43
N GLU A 105 -11.43 -12.74 -11.17
CA GLU A 105 -12.67 -13.52 -11.04
C GLU A 105 -12.87 -14.10 -9.63
N HIS A 106 -11.83 -14.71 -9.05
CA HIS A 106 -11.89 -15.23 -7.67
C HIS A 106 -12.24 -14.14 -6.64
N ARG A 107 -11.71 -12.91 -6.81
CA ARG A 107 -12.07 -11.77 -5.95
C ARG A 107 -13.53 -11.38 -6.16
N LEU A 108 -14.01 -11.37 -7.41
CA LEU A 108 -15.39 -11.03 -7.74
C LEU A 108 -16.37 -12.08 -7.18
N VAL A 109 -16.05 -13.38 -7.28
CA VAL A 109 -16.86 -14.46 -6.70
C VAL A 109 -16.97 -14.31 -5.19
N MET A 110 -15.85 -14.06 -4.50
CA MET A 110 -15.86 -13.83 -3.05
C MET A 110 -16.63 -12.54 -2.67
N ALA A 111 -16.46 -11.45 -3.42
CA ALA A 111 -17.19 -10.20 -3.20
C ALA A 111 -18.71 -10.38 -3.34
N LYS A 112 -19.14 -11.12 -4.37
CA LYS A 112 -20.55 -11.48 -4.59
C LYS A 112 -21.09 -12.34 -3.45
N HIS A 113 -20.33 -13.33 -3.01
CA HIS A 113 -20.71 -14.18 -1.87
C HIS A 113 -20.89 -13.37 -0.57
N LEU A 114 -20.04 -12.36 -0.34
CA LEU A 114 -20.12 -11.47 0.82
C LEU A 114 -21.08 -10.29 0.64
N ASN A 115 -21.63 -10.11 -0.56
CA ASN A 115 -22.47 -8.99 -0.96
C ASN A 115 -21.84 -7.60 -0.67
N ARG A 116 -20.52 -7.47 -0.83
CA ARG A 116 -19.79 -6.19 -0.69
C ARG A 116 -18.51 -6.19 -1.51
N CYS A 117 -18.00 -5.01 -1.83
CA CYS A 117 -16.66 -4.88 -2.40
C CYS A 117 -15.57 -5.35 -1.41
N LEU A 118 -14.54 -6.00 -1.95
CA LEU A 118 -13.33 -6.35 -1.22
C LEU A 118 -12.36 -5.16 -1.21
N LEU A 119 -11.73 -4.94 -0.07
CA LEU A 119 -10.69 -3.93 0.10
C LEU A 119 -9.39 -4.40 -0.57
N SER A 120 -8.50 -3.45 -0.88
CA SER A 120 -7.25 -3.75 -1.60
C SER A 120 -6.31 -4.69 -0.82
N TRP A 121 -6.39 -4.69 0.51
CA TRP A 121 -5.60 -5.55 1.41
C TRP A 121 -6.26 -6.90 1.75
N GLU A 122 -7.52 -7.09 1.36
CA GLU A 122 -8.19 -8.37 1.52
C GLU A 122 -7.70 -9.31 0.42
N ILE A 123 -7.14 -10.45 0.83
CA ILE A 123 -6.52 -11.44 -0.06
C ILE A 123 -7.44 -12.64 -0.14
N VAL A 124 -7.73 -13.11 -1.35
CA VAL A 124 -8.50 -14.33 -1.57
C VAL A 124 -7.53 -15.41 -2.04
N HIS A 125 -7.53 -16.54 -1.34
CA HIS A 125 -6.63 -17.67 -1.56
C HIS A 125 -7.41 -18.88 -2.07
N HIS A 126 -6.79 -19.69 -2.94
CA HIS A 126 -7.33 -20.95 -3.44
C HIS A 126 -6.84 -22.11 -2.56
N LYS A 127 -7.75 -22.82 -1.90
CA LYS A 127 -7.42 -23.90 -0.94
C LYS A 127 -6.65 -25.05 -1.60
N ASN A 128 -7.04 -25.41 -2.83
CA ASN A 128 -6.39 -26.48 -3.61
C ASN A 128 -5.15 -26.02 -4.39
N GLY A 129 -4.78 -24.73 -4.34
CA GLY A 129 -3.67 -24.16 -5.11
C GLY A 129 -3.92 -24.02 -6.62
N ILE A 130 -5.09 -24.40 -7.12
CA ILE A 130 -5.50 -24.31 -8.53
C ILE A 130 -6.17 -22.94 -8.74
N LYS A 131 -5.50 -22.06 -9.48
CA LYS A 131 -5.83 -20.62 -9.57
C LYS A 131 -7.06 -20.28 -10.43
N ASP A 132 -7.50 -21.20 -11.27
CA ASP A 132 -8.69 -21.07 -12.12
C ASP A 132 -9.92 -21.79 -11.54
N ASP A 133 -9.77 -22.57 -10.46
CA ASP A 133 -10.88 -23.14 -9.71
C ASP A 133 -11.50 -22.10 -8.77
N ASN A 134 -12.34 -21.23 -9.34
CA ASN A 134 -12.95 -20.10 -8.66
C ASN A 134 -14.27 -20.44 -7.95
N ARG A 135 -14.55 -21.72 -7.68
CA ARG A 135 -15.74 -22.13 -6.92
C ARG A 135 -15.63 -21.64 -5.47
N ILE A 136 -16.72 -21.12 -4.90
CA ILE A 136 -16.68 -20.41 -3.60
C ILE A 136 -16.16 -21.31 -2.48
N GLU A 137 -16.46 -22.61 -2.51
CA GLU A 137 -15.97 -23.61 -1.56
C GLU A 137 -14.43 -23.76 -1.56
N ASN A 138 -13.80 -23.50 -2.71
CA ASN A 138 -12.35 -23.55 -2.89
C ASN A 138 -11.66 -22.21 -2.54
N LEU A 139 -12.41 -21.15 -2.29
CA LEU A 139 -11.87 -19.84 -1.96
C LEU A 139 -11.86 -19.59 -0.45
N GLU A 140 -10.84 -18.89 0.01
CA GLU A 140 -10.71 -18.45 1.39
C GLU A 140 -10.33 -16.97 1.44
N LEU A 141 -11.09 -16.17 2.18
CA LEU A 141 -10.75 -14.76 2.42
C LEU A 141 -9.77 -14.68 3.59
N ILE A 142 -8.51 -14.40 3.28
CA ILE A 142 -7.48 -14.14 4.26
C ILE A 142 -7.49 -12.65 4.59
N ARG A 143 -7.67 -12.32 5.86
CA ARG A 143 -7.31 -11.00 6.39
C ARG A 143 -5.81 -10.85 6.23
N GLY A 144 -5.39 -10.21 5.14
CA GLY A 144 -3.98 -9.96 4.90
C GLY A 144 -3.40 -9.31 6.15
N ARG A 145 -2.34 -9.90 6.71
CA ARG A 145 -1.38 -9.12 7.51
C ARG A 145 -0.75 -8.15 6.51
N GLY A 146 -1.44 -7.03 6.28
CA GLY A 146 -0.95 -5.98 5.40
C GLY A 146 0.46 -5.66 5.84
N ARG A 147 1.41 -5.66 4.90
CA ARG A 147 2.78 -5.23 5.12
C ARG A 147 2.81 -3.71 5.33
N HIS A 148 2.15 -3.24 6.39
CA HIS A 148 2.04 -1.85 6.77
C HIS A 148 2.18 -1.73 8.29
N ASN A 149 3.34 -2.13 8.84
CA ASN A 149 3.91 -1.55 10.09
C ASN A 149 5.25 -2.18 10.51
N THR A 150 6.21 -2.39 9.61
CA THR A 150 7.46 -3.07 10.01
C THR A 150 8.30 -2.29 11.01
N GLN A 151 8.28 -0.95 11.01
CA GLN A 151 9.04 -0.15 11.96
C GLN A 151 8.30 0.06 13.28
N MET A 152 7.03 0.47 13.23
CA MET A 152 6.22 0.73 14.42
C MET A 152 5.96 -0.57 15.20
N GLN A 153 5.67 -1.69 14.53
CA GLN A 153 5.46 -2.97 15.21
C GLN A 153 6.74 -3.50 15.86
N ARG A 154 7.90 -3.31 15.20
CA ARG A 154 9.20 -3.64 15.81
C ARG A 154 9.47 -2.80 17.05
N GLN A 155 9.16 -1.50 16.97
CA GLN A 155 9.32 -0.58 18.09
C GLN A 155 8.38 -0.94 19.25
N ILE A 156 7.12 -1.31 18.97
CA ILE A 156 6.16 -1.80 19.98
C ILE A 156 6.71 -3.06 20.65
N THR A 157 7.14 -4.07 19.89
CA THR A 157 7.70 -5.30 20.46
C THR A 157 8.98 -5.06 21.27
N GLN A 158 9.81 -4.11 20.85
CA GLN A 158 11.02 -3.74 21.58
C GLN A 158 10.69 -3.01 22.90
N LEU A 159 9.71 -2.10 22.88
CA LEU A 159 9.21 -1.42 24.07
C LEU A 159 8.54 -2.40 25.04
N GLU A 160 7.73 -3.35 24.56
CA GLU A 160 7.11 -4.38 25.39
C GLU A 160 8.16 -5.22 26.14
N LYS A 161 9.24 -5.62 25.46
CA LYS A 161 10.36 -6.32 26.10
C LYS A 161 11.05 -5.47 27.16
N GLN A 162 11.27 -4.19 26.89
CA GLN A 162 11.87 -3.27 27.85
C GLN A 162 10.99 -3.07 29.08
N VAL A 163 9.67 -2.91 28.89
CA VAL A 163 8.69 -2.80 29.98
C VAL A 163 8.73 -4.04 30.86
N ALA A 164 8.73 -5.24 30.27
CA ALA A 164 8.80 -6.49 31.04
C ALA A 164 10.09 -6.63 31.87
N ILE A 165 11.23 -6.18 31.33
CA ILE A 165 12.52 -6.20 32.05
C ILE A 165 12.50 -5.19 33.20
N LEU A 166 12.02 -3.96 32.94
CA LEU A 166 11.94 -2.92 33.95
C LEU A 166 11.01 -3.32 35.10
N GLN A 167 9.86 -3.94 34.79
CA GLN A 167 8.94 -4.46 35.80
C GLN A 167 9.60 -5.48 36.72
N LYS A 168 10.34 -6.46 36.18
CA LYS A 168 11.09 -7.43 36.99
C LYS A 168 12.10 -6.76 37.92
N ARG A 169 12.81 -5.74 37.42
CA ARG A 169 13.80 -5.01 38.22
C ARG A 169 13.15 -4.22 39.34
N VAL A 170 12.00 -3.59 39.08
CA VAL A 170 11.23 -2.87 40.11
C VAL A 170 10.80 -3.84 41.20
N THR A 171 10.24 -5.01 40.85
CA THR A 171 9.83 -6.01 41.85
C THR A 171 10.99 -6.48 42.74
N LEU A 172 12.19 -6.67 42.17
CA LEU A 172 13.37 -7.04 42.96
C LEU A 172 13.79 -5.92 43.92
N LEU A 173 13.84 -4.67 43.42
CA LEU A 173 14.18 -3.52 44.26
C LEU A 173 13.14 -3.28 45.36
N GLU A 174 11.86 -3.54 45.09
CA GLU A 174 10.80 -3.49 46.09
C GLU A 174 11.01 -4.55 47.18
N ALA A 175 11.36 -5.78 46.80
CA ALA A 175 11.68 -6.84 47.75
C ALA A 175 12.91 -6.51 48.61
N ASP A 176 13.99 -5.99 48.02
CA ASP A 176 15.19 -5.56 48.73
C ASP A 176 14.87 -4.44 49.74
N ASN A 177 14.06 -3.46 49.33
CA ASN A 177 13.64 -2.37 50.22
C ASN A 177 12.80 -2.86 51.39
N ILE A 178 11.93 -3.86 51.19
CA ILE A 178 11.16 -4.48 52.27
C ILE A 178 12.12 -5.14 53.26
N ALA A 179 13.06 -5.95 52.78
CA ALA A 179 14.05 -6.62 53.63
C ALA A 179 14.93 -5.63 54.41
N LEU A 180 15.36 -4.54 53.77
CA LEU A 180 16.12 -3.48 54.43
C LEU A 180 15.29 -2.75 55.49
N ARG A 181 14.01 -2.46 55.22
CA ARG A 181 13.12 -1.85 56.21
C ARG A 181 12.92 -2.76 57.42
N GLU A 182 12.67 -4.05 57.20
CA GLU A 182 12.56 -5.03 58.28
C GLU A 182 13.82 -5.08 59.14
N ALA A 183 15.01 -5.11 58.51
CA ALA A 183 16.30 -5.09 59.21
C ALA A 183 16.54 -3.82 60.05
N VAL A 184 16.04 -2.67 59.61
CA VAL A 184 16.13 -1.39 60.34
C VAL A 184 15.10 -1.30 61.48
N THR A 185 13.97 -1.99 61.35
CA THR A 185 12.88 -1.96 62.36
C THR A 185 13.06 -2.94 63.52
N VAL A 186 14.09 -3.80 63.52
CA VAL A 186 14.39 -4.63 64.69
C VAL A 186 14.84 -3.71 65.83
N PRO A 187 14.06 -3.57 66.93
CA PRO A 187 14.48 -2.75 68.06
C PRO A 187 15.68 -3.46 68.68
N LEU A 188 16.80 -2.75 68.86
CA LEU A 188 17.86 -3.21 69.76
C LEU A 188 17.22 -3.53 71.10
N THR A 189 17.14 -4.81 71.44
CA THR A 189 16.56 -5.21 72.72
C THR A 189 17.48 -4.70 73.82
N ARG A 190 16.89 -4.26 74.93
CA ARG A 190 17.56 -3.61 76.07
C ARG A 190 18.72 -4.43 76.68
N LYS A 191 18.89 -5.70 76.28
CA LYS A 191 20.01 -6.57 76.68
C LYS A 191 21.34 -6.23 76.00
N ASP A 192 21.34 -5.59 74.84
CA ASP A 192 22.59 -5.36 74.08
C ASP A 192 23.35 -4.10 74.54
N LEU A 193 22.68 -3.18 75.24
CA LEU A 193 23.27 -1.93 75.73
C LEU A 193 24.01 -2.06 77.08
N TYR A 194 23.79 -3.16 77.83
CA TYR A 194 24.44 -3.39 79.14
C TYR A 194 25.67 -4.31 79.10
N GLY A 195 25.98 -4.93 77.95
CA GLY A 195 27.10 -5.87 77.81
C GLY A 195 28.47 -5.24 77.52
N ARG A 196 28.55 -3.90 77.38
CA ARG A 196 29.79 -3.22 76.91
C ARG A 196 30.36 -2.15 77.86
N VAL A 197 29.91 -2.10 79.13
CA VAL A 197 30.38 -1.13 80.15
C VAL A 197 30.99 -1.81 81.39
N LYS A 198 31.57 -3.00 81.24
CA LYS A 198 32.45 -3.60 82.26
C LYS A 198 33.62 -4.26 81.55
N LEU A 199 34.66 -3.51 81.24
CA LEU A 199 36.04 -3.95 80.95
C LEU A 199 36.91 -2.72 80.70
N ILE A 200 36.87 -1.72 81.58
CA ILE A 200 37.90 -0.67 81.70
C ILE A 200 37.97 -0.28 83.18
N GLU A 201 38.66 -1.12 83.97
CA GLU A 201 39.38 -0.73 85.18
C GLU A 201 40.77 -1.37 85.10
#